data_AF-A0A497JM28-F1
#
_entry.id   AF-A0A497JM28-F1
#
_cell.length_a   1.000
_cell.length_b   1.000
_cell.length_c   1.000
_cell.angle_alpha   90.00
_cell.angle_beta   90.00
_cell.angle_gamma   90.00
#
_symmetry.space_group_name_H-M   'P 1'
#
loop_
_entity.id
_entity.type
_entity.pdbx_description
1 polymer ?
#
loop_
_entity_poly.entity_id
_entity_poly.type
_entity_poly.pdbx_seq_one_letter_code
_entity_poly.pdbx_strand_id
1 'polypeptide(L)'
;MFPAGYILRIKHREWVQQVFDSMSYYTSIYRKWATGQIIIFAHKTDRGDSFIGFGIIGTTREFADLSEEEKWLCEQHGWKTA
;
A
#
# COMPACT_ATOMS: atom_id res chain seq x y z
N MET A 1 -23.14 1.46 3.08
CA MET A 1 -22.40 2.34 2.15
C MET A 1 -21.02 1.73 1.98
N PHE A 2 -20.57 1.46 0.75
CA PHE A 2 -19.23 0.92 0.54
C PHE A 2 -18.19 1.99 0.89
N PRO A 3 -17.09 1.64 1.57
CA PRO A 3 -16.01 2.57 1.82
C PRO A 3 -15.47 3.18 0.51
N ALA A 4 -15.08 4.45 0.52
CA ALA A 4 -14.50 5.09 -0.67
C ALA A 4 -13.20 4.38 -1.08
N GLY A 5 -13.08 4.00 -2.36
CA GLY A 5 -11.87 3.41 -2.93
C GLY A 5 -10.84 4.45 -3.36
N TYR A 6 -9.60 4.02 -3.53
CA TYR A 6 -8.48 4.89 -3.94
C TYR A 6 -7.67 4.27 -5.08
N ILE A 7 -7.04 5.13 -5.87
CA ILE A 7 -5.97 4.73 -6.80
C ILE A 7 -4.64 5.10 -6.14
N LEU A 8 -3.78 4.11 -5.91
CA LEU A 8 -2.45 4.30 -5.35
C LEU A 8 -1.38 4.03 -6.40
N ARG A 9 -0.50 5.01 -6.60
CA ARG A 9 0.60 4.89 -7.55
C ARG A 9 1.85 4.39 -6.84
N ILE A 10 2.31 3.20 -7.20
CA ILE A 10 3.57 2.62 -6.73
C ILE A 10 4.70 3.20 -7.58
N LYS A 11 5.65 3.89 -6.95
CA LYS A 11 6.69 4.61 -7.68
C LYS A 11 7.83 3.71 -8.17
N HIS A 12 8.27 2.76 -7.35
CA HIS A 12 9.42 1.91 -7.65
C HIS A 12 9.00 0.45 -7.88
N ARG A 13 9.68 -0.24 -8.80
CA ARG A 13 9.26 -1.56 -9.29
C ARG A 13 9.45 -2.66 -8.24
N GLU A 14 10.47 -2.55 -7.40
CA GLU A 14 10.73 -3.44 -6.27
C GLU A 14 9.52 -3.50 -5.31
N TRP A 15 8.85 -2.37 -5.09
CA TRP A 15 7.65 -2.33 -4.24
C TRP A 15 6.43 -2.93 -4.90
N VAL A 16 6.36 -2.92 -6.24
CA VAL A 16 5.27 -3.61 -6.96
C VAL A 16 5.29 -5.08 -6.60
N GLN A 17 6.45 -5.72 -6.73
CA GLN A 17 6.61 -7.14 -6.42
C GLN A 17 6.26 -7.42 -4.95
N GLN A 18 6.81 -6.63 -4.02
CA GLN A 18 6.53 -6.80 -2.60
C GLN A 18 5.03 -6.71 -2.25
N VAL A 19 4.32 -5.73 -2.81
CA VAL A 19 2.88 -5.55 -2.51
C VAL A 19 2.07 -6.77 -2.91
N PHE A 20 2.38 -7.37 -4.06
CA PHE A 20 1.66 -8.55 -4.54
C PHE A 20 2.09 -9.84 -3.85
N ASP A 21 3.37 -9.97 -3.47
CA ASP A 21 3.88 -11.16 -2.78
C ASP A 21 3.46 -11.21 -1.30
N SER A 22 3.55 -10.08 -0.60
CA SER A 22 3.21 -9.99 0.84
C SER A 22 1.73 -9.72 1.11
N MET A 23 1.01 -9.21 0.10
CA MET A 23 -0.35 -8.67 0.24
C MET A 23 -0.45 -7.48 1.23
N SER A 24 0.68 -6.80 1.50
CA SER A 24 0.75 -5.64 2.40
C SER A 24 1.19 -4.39 1.64
N TYR A 25 0.59 -3.23 1.99
CA TYR A 25 0.93 -1.94 1.39
C TYR A 25 1.32 -0.91 2.46
N TYR A 26 2.62 -0.64 2.57
CA TYR A 26 3.14 0.34 3.51
C TYR A 26 3.04 1.76 2.96
N THR A 27 2.56 2.70 3.78
CA THR A 27 2.36 4.09 3.36
C THR A 27 2.57 5.11 4.47
N SER A 28 2.93 6.32 4.07
CA SER A 28 2.91 7.52 4.91
C SER A 28 1.71 8.43 4.63
N ILE A 29 0.84 8.04 3.70
CA ILE A 29 -0.33 8.80 3.29
C ILE A 29 -1.35 8.82 4.44
N TYR A 30 -1.59 10.01 4.99
CA TYR A 30 -2.56 10.19 6.06
C TYR A 30 -4.00 10.14 5.51
N ARG A 31 -4.67 9.00 5.70
CA ARG A 31 -6.06 8.75 5.31
C ARG A 31 -6.72 7.85 6.36
N LYS A 32 -8.05 7.93 6.44
CA LYS A 32 -8.86 6.95 7.18
C LYS A 32 -9.03 5.69 6.33
N TRP A 33 -8.04 4.81 6.41
CA TRP A 33 -8.11 3.48 5.82
C TRP A 33 -9.17 2.64 6.56
N ALA A 34 -9.89 1.81 5.84
CA ALA A 34 -11.01 1.04 6.35
C ALA A 34 -11.10 -0.30 5.62
N THR A 35 -11.40 -1.35 6.39
CA THR A 35 -11.67 -2.68 5.84
C THR A 35 -12.77 -2.63 4.79
N GLY A 36 -12.59 -3.37 3.70
CA GLY A 36 -13.49 -3.40 2.56
C GLY A 36 -13.26 -2.30 1.51
N GLN A 37 -12.33 -1.37 1.74
CA GLN A 37 -11.92 -0.40 0.70
C GLN A 37 -11.22 -1.10 -0.45
N ILE A 38 -11.63 -0.78 -1.68
CA ILE A 38 -10.95 -1.21 -2.89
C ILE A 38 -9.82 -0.23 -3.21
N ILE A 39 -8.62 -0.76 -3.36
CA ILE A 39 -7.43 -0.02 -3.77
C ILE A 39 -7.02 -0.51 -5.16
N ILE A 40 -6.95 0.40 -6.13
CA ILE A 40 -6.42 0.12 -7.47
C ILE A 40 -4.97 0.58 -7.49
N PHE A 41 -4.06 -0.29 -7.91
CA PHE A 41 -2.64 0.03 -8.00
C PHE A 41 -2.27 0.45 -9.42
N ALA A 42 -1.53 1.55 -9.51
CA ALA A 42 -0.95 2.04 -10.76
C ALA A 42 0.59 2.06 -10.67
N HIS A 43 1.27 1.80 -11.78
CA HIS A 43 2.73 1.92 -11.87
C HIS A 43 3.14 2.46 -13.24
N LYS A 44 4.28 3.17 -13.28
CA LYS A 44 4.82 3.73 -14.52
C LYS A 44 5.42 2.62 -15.38
N THR A 45 5.02 2.61 -16.64
CA THR A 45 5.59 1.79 -17.72
C THR A 45 6.28 2.69 -18.74
N ASP A 46 6.89 2.10 -19.76
CA ASP A 46 7.52 2.84 -20.88
C ASP A 46 6.53 3.75 -21.63
N ARG A 47 5.22 3.49 -21.53
CA ARG A 47 4.15 4.25 -22.20
C ARG A 47 3.39 5.21 -21.27
N GLY A 48 3.75 5.25 -19.98
CA GLY A 48 3.04 6.02 -18.96
C GLY A 48 2.50 5.15 -17.83
N ASP A 49 1.67 5.73 -16.96
CA ASP A 49 1.08 5.00 -15.85
C ASP A 49 0.02 3.99 -16.34
N SER A 50 0.09 2.77 -15.83
CA SER A 50 -0.85 1.68 -16.11
C SER A 50 -1.39 1.11 -14.81
N PHE A 51 -2.65 0.68 -14.82
CA PHE A 51 -3.19 -0.11 -13.73
C PHE A 51 -2.56 -1.50 -13.76
N ILE A 52 -2.02 -1.92 -12.63
CA ILE A 52 -1.25 -3.17 -12.48
C ILE A 52 -1.96 -4.21 -11.61
N GLY A 53 -3.06 -3.83 -10.96
CA GLY A 53 -3.86 -4.72 -10.13
C GLY A 53 -4.73 -3.96 -9.14
N PHE A 54 -5.36 -4.70 -8.24
CA PHE A 54 -6.16 -4.14 -7.16
C PHE A 54 -6.09 -5.03 -5.92
N GLY A 55 -6.49 -4.48 -4.79
CA GLY A 55 -6.66 -5.18 -3.53
C GLY A 55 -7.87 -4.66 -2.76
N ILE A 56 -8.33 -5.44 -1.79
CA ILE A 56 -9.37 -5.03 -0.83
C ILE A 56 -8.71 -5.01 0.55
N ILE A 57 -8.81 -3.90 1.26
CA ILE A 57 -8.24 -3.79 2.61
C ILE A 57 -8.91 -4.81 3.53
N GLY A 58 -8.16 -5.79 4.02
CA GLY A 58 -8.63 -6.73 5.04
C GLY A 58 -8.49 -6.16 6.45
N THR A 59 -7.34 -5.55 6.73
CA THR A 59 -7.02 -4.91 8.00
C THR A 59 -6.06 -3.74 7.76
N THR A 60 -5.91 -2.88 8.76
CA THR A 60 -4.96 -1.76 8.76
C THR A 60 -4.17 -1.83 10.07
N ARG A 61 -2.85 -1.72 10.00
CA ARG A 61 -1.98 -1.73 11.18
C ARG A 61 -1.27 -0.39 11.29
N GLU A 62 -1.35 0.24 12.45
CA GLU A 62 -0.53 1.41 12.72
C GLU A 62 0.92 0.98 12.96
N PHE A 63 1.87 1.90 12.80
CA PHE A 63 3.30 1.62 13.02
C PHE A 63 3.58 0.93 14.37
N ALA A 64 2.84 1.29 15.42
CA ALA A 64 2.97 0.69 16.74
C ALA A 64 2.64 -0.82 16.76
N ASP A 65 1.76 -1.26 15.87
CA ASP A 65 1.27 -2.64 15.79
C ASP A 65 2.13 -3.54 14.89
N LEU A 66 3.13 -2.99 14.20
CA LEU A 66 4.02 -3.73 13.29
C LEU A 66 5.07 -4.56 14.03
N SER A 67 5.60 -5.61 13.38
CA SER A 67 6.76 -6.36 13.91
C SER A 67 8.02 -5.49 13.91
N GLU A 68 9.06 -5.88 14.65
CA GLU A 68 10.31 -5.12 14.68
C GLU A 68 10.99 -5.05 13.30
N GLU A 69 10.89 -6.13 12.51
CA GLU A 69 11.37 -6.16 11.13
C GLU A 69 10.58 -5.21 10.22
N GLU A 70 9.24 -5.18 10.36
CA GLU A 70 8.35 -4.29 9.61
C GLU A 70 8.59 -2.81 10.00
N LYS A 71 8.81 -2.54 11.30
CA LYS A 71 9.16 -1.20 11.80
C LYS A 71 10.49 -0.72 11.22
N TRP A 72 11.52 -1.57 11.24
CA TRP A 72 12.82 -1.25 10.67
C TRP A 72 12.69 -0.89 9.18
N LEU A 73 11.92 -1.68 8.41
CA LEU A 73 11.63 -1.38 7.00
C LEU A 73 10.91 -0.02 6.85
N CYS A 74 9.91 0.25 7.68
CA CYS A 74 9.17 1.50 7.67
C CYS A 74 10.05 2.71 8.00
N GLU A 75 10.98 2.60 8.95
CA GLU A 75 11.92 3.68 9.30
C GLU A 75 12.87 4.02 8.15
N GLN A 76 13.39 3.01 7.45
CA GLN A 76 14.25 3.21 6.28
C GLN A 76 13.54 3.95 5.13
N HIS A 77 12.22 3.83 5.03
CA HIS A 77 11.42 4.35 3.91
C HIS A 77 10.40 5.44 4.30
N GLY A 78 10.35 5.83 5.57
CA GLY A 78 9.48 6.89 6.09
C GLY A 78 7.98 6.55 6.11
N TRP A 79 7.61 5.28 6.23
CA TRP A 79 6.21 4.82 6.27
C TRP A 79 5.64 4.77 7.69
N LYS A 80 4.32 4.87 7.82
CA LYS A 80 3.62 4.99 9.12
C LYS A 80 2.45 4.03 9.31
N THR A 81 2.03 3.34 8.25
CA THR A 81 0.85 2.47 8.25
C THR A 81 1.07 1.33 7.26
N ALA A 82 0.54 0.14 7.56
CA ALA A 82 0.50 -1.02 6.65
C ALA A 82 -0.94 -1.53 6.46
#